data_AF-A0A0V8HWV2-F1
#
_entry.id   AF-A0A0V8HWV2-F1
#
_cell.length_a   1.000
_cell.length_b   1.000
_cell.length_c   1.000
_cell.angle_alpha   90.00
_cell.angle_beta   90.00
_cell.angle_gamma   90.00
#
_symmetry.space_group_name_H-M   'P 1'
#
loop_
_entity.id
_entity.type
_entity.pdbx_description
1 polymer ?
#
loop_
_entity_poly.entity_id
_entity_poly.type
_entity_poly.pdbx_seq_one_letter_code
_entity_poly.pdbx_strand_id
1 'polypeptide(L)'
;MNEPKNTALNESFDPHASSLQGEVQNEVLEELYAIRGSIDNFDAQLVYLLAERFKATQRVGHLKAKHKLPPSDPNREKAQIERLRALAHEAHLDPEFAEKFLNFVISEVIRHHQHISDTHKNA
;
A
#
# COMPACT_ATOMS: atom_id res chain seq x y z
N MET A 1 3.05 29.04 -16.84
CA MET A 1 2.69 27.61 -16.85
C MET A 1 1.92 27.36 -15.57
N ASN A 2 0.59 27.25 -15.67
CA ASN A 2 -0.27 27.02 -14.52
C ASN A 2 -0.21 25.54 -14.18
N GLU A 3 0.23 25.20 -12.97
CA GLU A 3 0.04 23.85 -12.44
C GLU A 3 -1.47 23.54 -12.39
N PRO A 4 -1.92 22.37 -12.85
CA PRO A 4 -3.30 21.98 -12.65
C PRO A 4 -3.52 21.72 -11.16
N LYS A 5 -4.41 22.51 -10.56
CA LYS A 5 -4.93 22.24 -9.21
C LYS A 5 -5.53 20.83 -9.25
N ASN A 6 -4.96 19.93 -8.44
CA ASN A 6 -5.53 18.63 -8.16
C ASN A 6 -6.82 18.81 -7.32
N THR A 7 -7.90 19.19 -7.98
CA THR A 7 -9.21 19.46 -7.33
C THR A 7 -10.28 18.45 -7.75
N ALA A 8 -9.93 17.46 -8.59
CA ALA A 8 -10.92 16.57 -9.22
C ALA A 8 -11.15 15.22 -8.49
N LEU A 9 -10.47 14.94 -7.37
CA LEU A 9 -10.60 13.64 -6.67
C LEU A 9 -11.63 13.63 -5.54
N ASN A 10 -12.22 14.76 -5.17
CA ASN A 10 -13.06 14.87 -3.95
C ASN A 10 -14.58 14.89 -4.20
N GLU A 11 -15.06 14.61 -5.42
CA GLU A 11 -16.50 14.69 -5.73
C GLU A 11 -17.24 13.34 -5.60
N SER A 12 -16.55 12.21 -5.33
CA SER A 12 -17.18 10.87 -5.33
C SER A 12 -17.15 10.14 -3.97
N PHE A 13 -16.48 10.67 -2.95
CA PHE A 13 -16.40 9.99 -1.65
C PHE A 13 -17.47 10.52 -0.70
N ASP A 14 -18.39 9.65 -0.28
CA ASP A 14 -19.36 9.93 0.77
C ASP A 14 -18.90 9.29 2.10
N PRO A 15 -18.38 10.09 3.06
CA PRO A 15 -17.93 9.57 4.36
C PRO A 15 -19.07 9.01 5.22
N HIS A 16 -20.33 9.26 4.86
CA HIS A 16 -21.51 8.83 5.61
C HIS A 16 -22.26 7.70 4.91
N ALA A 17 -21.70 7.15 3.82
CA ALA A 17 -22.26 6.02 3.10
C ALA A 17 -22.49 4.83 4.05
N SER A 18 -23.76 4.46 4.25
CA SER A 18 -24.13 3.37 5.14
C SER A 18 -25.48 2.79 4.73
N SER A 19 -25.55 1.46 4.61
CA SER A 19 -26.81 0.74 4.43
C SER A 19 -27.66 0.68 5.70
N LEU A 20 -27.17 1.21 6.83
CA LEU A 20 -27.82 1.15 8.14
C LEU A 20 -28.69 2.39 8.45
N GLN A 21 -28.79 3.33 7.52
CA GLN A 21 -29.58 4.55 7.70
C GLN A 21 -31.06 4.21 7.90
N GLY A 22 -31.65 4.72 9.00
CA GLY A 22 -33.04 4.44 9.38
C GLY A 22 -33.25 3.10 10.10
N GLU A 23 -32.24 2.24 10.20
CA GLU A 23 -32.29 0.97 10.97
C GLU A 23 -31.67 1.10 12.37
N VAL A 24 -30.79 2.08 12.57
CA VAL A 24 -30.02 2.29 13.79
C VAL A 24 -30.28 3.69 14.35
N GLN A 25 -30.18 3.83 15.67
CA GLN A 25 -30.29 5.13 16.35
C GLN A 25 -29.24 6.13 15.81
N ASN A 26 -29.63 7.38 15.67
CA ASN A 26 -28.78 8.42 15.07
C ASN A 26 -27.47 8.60 15.85
N GLU A 27 -27.51 8.55 17.18
CA GLU A 27 -26.33 8.74 18.02
C GLU A 27 -25.27 7.66 17.76
N VAL A 28 -25.70 6.43 17.48
CA VAL A 28 -24.80 5.31 17.12
C VAL A 28 -24.22 5.50 15.71
N LEU A 29 -25.02 6.01 14.77
CA LEU A 29 -24.54 6.32 13.42
C LEU A 29 -23.48 7.42 13.44
N GLU A 30 -23.68 8.48 14.23
CA GLU A 30 -22.70 9.57 14.37
C GLU A 30 -21.37 9.07 14.96
N GLU A 31 -21.41 8.23 16.00
CA GLU A 31 -20.18 7.62 16.56
C GLU A 31 -19.48 6.72 15.53
N LEU A 32 -20.25 5.93 14.78
CA LEU A 32 -19.73 5.08 13.72
C LEU A 32 -19.06 5.89 12.61
N TYR A 33 -19.66 7.00 12.19
CA TYR A 33 -19.09 7.91 11.19
C TYR A 33 -17.79 8.56 11.68
N ALA A 34 -17.74 8.98 12.95
CA ALA A 34 -16.51 9.53 13.53
C ALA A 34 -15.35 8.52 13.54
N ILE A 35 -15.61 7.27 13.90
CA ILE A 35 -14.60 6.20 13.87
C ILE A 35 -14.16 5.92 12.42
N ARG A 36 -15.12 5.82 11.49
CA ARG A 36 -14.82 5.58 10.06
C ARG A 36 -14.00 6.71 9.43
N GLY A 37 -14.27 7.97 9.78
CA GLY A 37 -13.44 9.09 9.33
C GLY A 37 -11.97 8.94 9.75
N SER A 38 -11.70 8.32 10.92
CA SER A 38 -10.33 8.00 11.32
C SER A 38 -9.73 6.87 10.49
N ILE A 39 -10.53 5.84 10.15
CA ILE A 39 -10.14 4.74 9.26
C ILE A 39 -9.79 5.28 7.87
N ASP A 40 -10.64 6.13 7.29
CA ASP A 40 -10.42 6.73 5.97
C ASP A 40 -9.09 7.51 5.92
N ASN A 41 -8.77 8.21 7.01
CA ASN A 41 -7.50 8.93 7.13
C ASN A 41 -6.30 7.98 7.21
N PHE A 42 -6.40 6.85 7.91
CA PHE A 42 -5.35 5.83 7.93
C PHE A 42 -5.18 5.17 6.56
N ASP A 43 -6.27 4.89 5.86
CA ASP A 43 -6.24 4.30 4.52
C ASP A 43 -5.56 5.23 3.51
N ALA A 44 -5.88 6.54 3.57
CA ALA A 44 -5.19 7.54 2.75
C ALA A 44 -3.68 7.55 3.02
N GLN A 45 -3.27 7.55 4.29
CA GLN A 45 -1.85 7.49 4.66
C GLN A 45 -1.17 6.22 4.18
N LEU A 46 -1.84 5.07 4.28
CA LEU A 46 -1.33 3.79 3.81
C LEU A 46 -1.08 3.82 2.29
N VAL A 47 -2.00 4.39 1.51
CA VAL A 47 -1.84 4.56 0.06
C VAL A 47 -0.63 5.44 -0.28
N TYR A 48 -0.48 6.59 0.38
CA TYR A 48 0.66 7.48 0.14
C TYR A 48 2.00 6.84 0.54
N LEU A 49 2.05 6.12 1.67
CA LEU A 49 3.24 5.38 2.10
C LEU A 49 3.61 4.27 1.10
N LEU A 50 2.62 3.53 0.60
CA LEU A 50 2.84 2.53 -0.44
C LEU A 50 3.37 3.16 -1.72
N ALA A 51 2.83 4.31 -2.15
CA ALA A 51 3.31 5.02 -3.34
C ALA A 51 4.81 5.37 -3.22
N GLU A 52 5.24 5.91 -2.07
CA GLU A 52 6.65 6.20 -1.81
C GLU A 52 7.51 4.91 -1.76
N ARG A 53 7.00 3.85 -1.14
CA ARG A 53 7.68 2.55 -1.14
C ARG A 53 7.86 2.01 -2.55
N PHE A 54 6.86 2.13 -3.42
CA PHE A 54 6.94 1.69 -4.81
C PHE A 54 7.90 2.53 -5.65
N LYS A 55 8.01 3.85 -5.42
CA LYS A 55 9.06 4.68 -6.05
C LYS A 55 10.46 4.16 -5.70
N ALA A 56 10.69 3.81 -4.43
CA ALA A 56 11.97 3.26 -4.00
C ALA A 56 12.24 1.89 -4.67
N THR A 57 11.25 1.01 -4.74
CA THR A 57 11.42 -0.31 -5.37
C THR A 57 11.59 -0.21 -6.88
N GLN A 58 10.96 0.75 -7.57
CA GLN A 58 11.22 1.03 -8.99
C GLN A 58 12.69 1.42 -9.21
N ARG A 59 13.25 2.29 -8.37
CA ARG A 59 14.69 2.63 -8.42
C ARG A 59 15.58 1.41 -8.24
N VAL A 60 15.24 0.51 -7.31
CA VAL A 60 15.93 -0.78 -7.15
C VAL A 60 15.80 -1.63 -8.43
N GLY A 61 14.61 -1.66 -9.04
CA GLY A 61 14.38 -2.39 -10.30
C GLY A 61 15.24 -1.88 -11.45
N HIS A 62 15.31 -0.55 -11.64
CA HIS A 62 16.18 0.06 -12.64
C HIS A 62 17.67 -0.23 -12.38
N LEU A 63 18.11 -0.15 -11.12
CA LEU A 63 19.47 -0.51 -10.74
C LEU A 63 19.76 -1.97 -11.07
N LYS A 64 18.87 -2.89 -10.68
CA LYS A 64 19.00 -4.32 -10.98
C LYS A 64 19.06 -4.58 -12.49
N ALA A 65 18.17 -3.97 -13.27
CA ALA A 65 18.13 -4.10 -14.73
C ALA A 65 19.44 -3.64 -15.38
N LYS A 66 19.93 -2.43 -15.02
CA LYS A 66 21.20 -1.88 -15.53
C LYS A 66 22.39 -2.82 -15.30
N HIS A 67 22.40 -3.51 -14.16
CA HIS A 67 23.49 -4.42 -13.77
C HIS A 67 23.18 -5.90 -14.05
N LYS A 68 22.09 -6.22 -14.79
CA LYS A 68 21.67 -7.59 -15.12
C LYS A 68 21.48 -8.49 -13.89
N LEU A 69 21.05 -7.91 -12.77
CA LEU A 69 20.76 -8.62 -11.52
C LEU A 69 19.36 -9.24 -11.54
N PRO A 70 19.13 -10.36 -10.84
CA PRO A 70 17.81 -10.98 -10.78
C PRO A 70 16.77 -10.11 -10.04
N PRO A 71 15.50 -10.14 -10.47
CA PRO A 71 14.42 -9.36 -9.86
C PRO A 71 14.11 -9.82 -8.42
N SER A 72 14.17 -11.13 -8.15
CA SER A 72 14.03 -11.71 -6.82
C SER A 72 15.37 -11.83 -6.08
N ASP A 73 15.31 -11.76 -4.75
CA ASP A 73 16.42 -12.06 -3.83
C ASP A 73 15.83 -12.81 -2.62
N PRO A 74 15.81 -14.15 -2.63
CA PRO A 74 15.13 -14.95 -1.61
C PRO A 74 15.65 -14.70 -0.19
N ASN A 75 16.95 -14.43 -0.03
CA ASN A 75 17.52 -14.13 1.29
C ASN A 75 17.02 -12.78 1.81
N ARG A 76 16.96 -11.77 0.92
CA ARG A 76 16.41 -10.46 1.28
C ARG A 76 14.91 -10.53 1.57
N GLU A 77 14.16 -11.34 0.84
CA GLU A 77 12.72 -11.56 1.05
C GLU A 77 12.46 -12.23 2.41
N LYS A 78 13.18 -13.31 2.73
CA LYS A 78 13.11 -13.97 4.03
C LYS A 78 13.39 -13.00 5.20
N ALA A 79 14.47 -12.22 5.10
CA ALA A 79 14.81 -11.24 6.13
C ALA A 79 13.76 -10.12 6.29
N GLN A 80 13.04 -9.76 5.21
CA GLN A 80 11.91 -8.81 5.32
C GLN A 80 10.74 -9.42 6.08
N ILE A 81 10.38 -10.66 5.76
CA ILE A 81 9.29 -11.38 6.42
C ILE A 81 9.57 -11.52 7.92
N GLU A 82 10.76 -12.00 8.31
CA GLU A 82 11.15 -12.16 9.72
C GLU A 82 11.06 -10.84 10.48
N ARG A 83 11.61 -9.75 9.92
CA ARG A 83 11.55 -8.43 10.56
C ARG A 83 10.12 -7.92 10.70
N LEU A 84 9.28 -8.08 9.68
CA LEU A 84 7.92 -7.55 9.71
C LEU A 84 7.01 -8.36 10.64
N ARG A 85 7.22 -9.67 10.77
CA ARG A 85 6.54 -10.48 11.78
C ARG A 85 6.85 -9.99 13.20
N ALA A 86 8.11 -9.63 13.47
CA ALA A 86 8.50 -9.06 14.77
C ALA A 86 7.83 -7.70 15.03
N LEU A 87 7.84 -6.80 14.03
CA LEU A 87 7.17 -5.50 14.13
C LEU A 87 5.65 -5.64 14.31
N ALA A 88 5.02 -6.61 13.63
CA ALA A 88 3.60 -6.88 13.79
C ALA A 88 3.27 -7.31 15.22
N HIS A 89 4.07 -8.22 15.78
CA HIS A 89 3.93 -8.64 17.17
C HIS A 89 4.07 -7.47 18.16
N GLU A 90 5.08 -6.60 17.97
CA GLU A 90 5.28 -5.38 18.78
C GLU A 90 4.10 -4.40 18.68
N ALA A 91 3.47 -4.30 17.50
CA ALA A 91 2.33 -3.43 17.25
C ALA A 91 0.97 -4.06 17.59
N HIS A 92 0.96 -5.26 18.19
CA HIS A 92 -0.27 -6.05 18.45
C HIS A 92 -1.11 -6.34 17.19
N LEU A 93 -0.44 -6.43 16.04
CA LEU A 93 -1.01 -6.88 14.78
C LEU A 93 -0.72 -8.37 14.60
N ASP A 94 -1.68 -9.12 14.05
CA ASP A 94 -1.49 -10.54 13.72
C ASP A 94 -0.28 -10.73 12.76
N PRO A 95 0.77 -11.46 13.19
CA PRO A 95 1.94 -11.71 12.35
C PRO A 95 1.61 -12.48 11.06
N GLU A 96 0.58 -13.34 11.06
CA GLU A 96 0.17 -14.06 9.84
C GLU A 96 -0.46 -13.11 8.82
N PHE A 97 -1.32 -12.20 9.26
CA PHE A 97 -1.85 -11.13 8.42
C PHE A 97 -0.73 -10.25 7.85
N ALA A 98 0.21 -9.81 8.69
CA ALA A 98 1.34 -8.98 8.25
C ALA A 98 2.20 -9.68 7.18
N GLU A 99 2.44 -10.98 7.35
CA GLU A 99 3.16 -11.78 6.37
C GLU A 99 2.39 -11.91 5.05
N LYS A 100 1.08 -12.20 5.09
CA LYS A 100 0.24 -12.26 3.88
C LYS A 100 0.26 -10.95 3.11
N PHE A 101 0.08 -9.83 3.81
CA PHE A 101 0.15 -8.50 3.20
C PHE A 101 1.52 -8.23 2.58
N LEU A 102 2.60 -8.56 3.29
CA LEU A 102 3.96 -8.37 2.76
C LEU A 102 4.25 -9.24 1.55
N ASN A 103 3.83 -10.51 1.55
CA ASN A 103 3.99 -11.40 0.42
C ASN A 103 3.28 -10.88 -0.82
N PHE A 104 2.08 -10.30 -0.65
CA PHE A 104 1.38 -9.60 -1.73
C PHE A 104 2.21 -8.43 -2.28
N VAL A 105 2.72 -7.56 -1.40
CA VAL A 105 3.53 -6.40 -1.81
C VAL A 105 4.85 -6.82 -2.48
N ILE A 106 5.53 -7.86 -1.99
CA ILE A 106 6.76 -8.39 -2.59
C ILE A 106 6.49 -8.94 -3.99
N SER A 107 5.42 -9.71 -4.15
CA SER A 107 5.03 -10.28 -5.44
C SER A 107 4.84 -9.19 -6.50
N GLU A 108 4.18 -8.10 -6.11
CA GLU A 108 3.96 -6.95 -7.00
C GLU A 108 5.27 -6.22 -7.36
N VAL A 109 6.19 -6.10 -6.40
CA VAL A 109 7.53 -5.53 -6.66
C VAL A 109 8.33 -6.38 -7.64
N ILE A 110 8.33 -7.71 -7.48
CA ILE A 110 9.04 -8.62 -8.38
C ILE A 110 8.46 -8.50 -9.80
N ARG A 111 7.14 -8.46 -9.94
CA ARG A 111 6.45 -8.24 -11.22
C ARG A 111 6.91 -6.95 -11.90
N HIS A 112 7.00 -5.85 -11.14
CA HIS A 112 7.51 -4.57 -11.66
C HIS A 112 8.98 -4.65 -12.08
N HIS A 113 9.84 -5.33 -11.31
CA HIS A 113 11.25 -5.51 -11.68
C HIS A 113 11.42 -6.31 -12.96
N GLN A 114 10.59 -7.35 -13.15
CA GLN A 114 10.54 -8.13 -14.39
C GLN A 114 10.26 -7.21 -15.58
N HIS A 115 9.19 -6.39 -15.49
CA HIS A 115 8.79 -5.47 -16.54
C HIS A 115 9.86 -4.40 -16.87
N ILE A 116 10.50 -3.85 -15.84
CA ILE A 116 11.61 -2.90 -16.01
C ILE A 116 12.80 -3.56 -16.71
N SER A 117 13.14 -4.79 -16.34
CA SER A 117 14.21 -5.57 -16.97
C SER A 117 13.92 -5.84 -18.44
N ASP A 118 12.70 -6.24 -18.77
CA ASP A 118 12.29 -6.52 -20.15
C ASP A 118 12.31 -5.25 -21.01
N THR A 119 11.81 -4.13 -20.47
CA THR A 119 11.89 -2.82 -21.15
C THR A 119 13.34 -2.41 -21.40
N HIS A 120 14.25 -2.63 -20.44
CA HIS A 120 15.66 -2.29 -20.58
C HIS A 120 16.40 -3.20 -21.58
N LYS A 121 15.97 -4.45 -21.79
CA LYS A 121 16.56 -5.34 -22.81
C LYS A 121 16.13 -4.96 -24.23
N ASN A 122 14.96 -4.34 -24.37
CA ASN A 122 14.36 -3.95 -25.64
C ASN A 122 14.66 -2.50 -26.05
N ALA A 123 15.37 -1.75 -25.21
CA ALA A 123 15.82 -0.37 -25.44
C ALA A 123 17.30 -0.34 -25.84
#